data_AF-B2KCM2-F1
#
_entry.id   AF-B2KCM2-F1
#
_cell.length_a   1.000
_cell.length_b   1.000
_cell.length_c   1.000
_cell.angle_alpha   90.00
_cell.angle_beta   90.00
_cell.angle_gamma   90.00
#
_symmetry.space_group_name_H-M   'P 1'
#
loop_
_entity.id
_entity.type
_entity.pdbx_description
1 polymer ?
#
loop_
_entity_poly.entity_id
_entity_poly.type
_entity_poly.pdbx_seq_one_letter_code
_entity_poly.pdbx_strand_id
1 'polypeptide(L)'
;MKKHLSLFKALLLLKNEKEVEKFLKDICTPSELRDLQERWLVAQMLEEGDSYRGINEATGISTTTVGRVARFLNDENYGGYKLILERVKK
;
A
#
# COMPACT_ATOMS: atom_id res chain seq x y z
N MET A 1 -11.10 32.94 -7.08
CA MET A 1 -10.06 31.92 -6.86
C MET A 1 -10.56 30.56 -7.32
N LYS A 2 -9.88 29.90 -8.26
CA LYS A 2 -10.18 28.49 -8.60
C LYS A 2 -9.73 27.61 -7.43
N LYS A 3 -10.62 26.79 -6.90
CA LYS A 3 -10.32 25.86 -5.80
C LYS A 3 -9.60 24.64 -6.40
N HIS A 4 -8.38 24.36 -5.96
CA HIS A 4 -7.63 23.19 -6.42
C HIS A 4 -8.32 21.89 -5.93
N LEU A 5 -8.32 20.87 -6.78
CA LEU A 5 -8.80 19.54 -6.43
C LEU A 5 -7.82 18.88 -5.45
N SER A 6 -8.30 18.31 -4.35
CA SER A 6 -7.47 17.54 -3.41
C SER A 6 -7.02 16.23 -4.04
N LEU A 7 -5.82 15.73 -3.68
CA LEU A 7 -5.30 14.44 -4.15
C LEU A 7 -6.28 13.29 -3.93
N PHE A 8 -6.95 13.21 -2.77
CA PHE A 8 -7.95 12.15 -2.50
C PHE A 8 -9.09 12.14 -3.52
N LYS A 9 -9.59 13.31 -3.90
CA LYS A 9 -10.62 13.43 -4.94
C LYS A 9 -10.08 13.10 -6.32
N ALA A 10 -8.81 13.39 -6.61
CA ALA A 10 -8.17 13.00 -7.86
C ALA A 10 -8.03 11.47 -7.99
N LEU A 11 -7.62 10.80 -6.91
CA LEU A 11 -7.52 9.33 -6.85
C LEU A 11 -8.87 8.65 -7.12
N LEU A 12 -9.99 9.23 -6.67
CA LEU A 12 -11.34 8.72 -6.91
C LEU A 12 -11.80 8.84 -8.39
N LEU A 13 -11.11 9.61 -9.23
CA LEU A 13 -11.46 9.78 -10.65
C LEU A 13 -10.79 8.73 -11.55
N LEU A 14 -9.84 7.96 -11.04
CA LEU A 14 -9.13 6.91 -11.77
C LEU A 14 -10.05 5.70 -11.97
N LYS A 15 -10.15 5.20 -13.20
CA LYS A 15 -11.17 4.19 -13.58
C LYS A 15 -10.64 2.79 -13.74
N ASN A 16 -9.34 2.63 -13.94
CA ASN A 16 -8.70 1.34 -14.21
C ASN A 16 -7.24 1.35 -13.77
N GLU A 17 -6.66 0.16 -13.67
CA GLU A 17 -5.27 -0.04 -13.23
C GLU A 17 -4.25 0.75 -14.07
N LYS A 18 -4.44 0.82 -15.39
CA LYS A 18 -3.52 1.56 -16.29
C LYS A 18 -3.53 3.06 -16.01
N GLU A 19 -4.68 3.64 -15.67
CA GLU A 19 -4.78 5.04 -15.25
C GLU A 19 -4.09 5.28 -13.90
N VAL A 20 -4.28 4.36 -12.95
CA VAL A 20 -3.60 4.41 -11.64
C VAL A 20 -2.09 4.34 -11.81
N GLU A 21 -1.60 3.39 -12.60
CA GLU A 21 -0.16 3.20 -12.85
C GLU A 21 0.48 4.44 -13.47
N LYS A 22 -0.15 5.02 -14.51
CA LYS A 22 0.33 6.26 -15.14
C LYS A 22 0.36 7.42 -14.15
N PHE A 23 -0.73 7.62 -13.41
CA PHE A 23 -0.81 8.71 -12.44
C PHE A 23 0.24 8.59 -11.34
N LEU A 24 0.42 7.39 -10.77
CA LEU A 24 1.43 7.15 -9.75
C LEU A 24 2.86 7.32 -10.27
N LYS A 25 3.15 6.94 -11.52
CA LYS A 25 4.45 7.18 -12.17
C LYS A 25 4.76 8.66 -12.38
N ASP A 26 3.74 9.51 -12.54
CA ASP A 26 3.93 10.96 -12.67
C ASP A 26 4.22 11.63 -11.30
N ILE A 27 3.58 11.16 -10.22
CA ILE A 27 3.67 11.81 -8.90
C ILE A 27 4.70 11.20 -7.95
N CYS A 28 5.11 9.96 -8.19
CA CYS A 28 6.10 9.25 -7.38
C CYS A 28 7.40 9.04 -8.16
N THR A 29 8.52 9.12 -7.45
CA THR A 29 9.78 8.57 -7.95
C THR A 29 9.68 7.04 -8.09
N PRO A 30 10.52 6.41 -8.94
CA PRO A 30 10.55 4.95 -9.04
C PRO A 30 10.80 4.22 -7.72
N SER A 31 11.57 4.83 -6.79
CA SER A 31 11.78 4.27 -5.46
C SER A 31 10.54 4.35 -4.58
N GLU A 32 9.83 5.48 -4.57
CA GLU A 32 8.60 5.63 -3.78
C GLU A 32 7.50 4.69 -4.28
N LEU A 33 7.38 4.51 -5.60
CA LEU A 33 6.41 3.56 -6.16
C LEU A 33 6.71 2.12 -5.74
N ARG A 34 7.99 1.72 -5.74
CA ARG A 34 8.42 0.41 -5.22
C ARG A 34 8.10 0.26 -3.74
N ASP A 35 8.42 1.26 -2.92
CA ASP A 35 8.10 1.26 -1.50
C ASP A 35 6.60 1.07 -1.23
N LEU A 36 5.73 1.71 -2.02
CA LEU A 36 4.28 1.54 -1.89
C LEU A 36 3.84 0.11 -2.24
N GLN A 37 4.40 -0.46 -3.31
CA GLN A 37 4.12 -1.84 -3.73
C GLN A 37 4.60 -2.86 -2.70
N GLU A 38 5.82 -2.69 -2.18
CA GLU A 38 6.40 -3.54 -1.14
C GLU A 38 5.55 -3.52 0.14
N ARG A 39 5.10 -2.35 0.58
CA ARG A 39 4.22 -2.23 1.75
C ARG A 39 2.89 -2.94 1.54
N TRP A 40 2.31 -2.84 0.34
CA TRP A 40 1.08 -3.56 0.01
C TRP A 40 1.28 -5.07 0.02
N LEU A 41 2.36 -5.57 -0.60
CA LEU A 41 2.71 -7.00 -0.58
C LEU A 41 2.89 -7.52 0.85
N VAL A 42 3.63 -6.81 1.69
CA VAL A 42 3.81 -7.18 3.11
C VAL A 42 2.48 -7.24 3.84
N ALA A 43 1.57 -6.29 3.60
CA ALA A 43 0.26 -6.30 4.24
C ALA A 43 -0.56 -7.54 3.87
N GLN A 44 -0.47 -8.01 2.61
CA GLN A 44 -1.11 -9.24 2.17
C GLN A 44 -0.51 -10.48 2.83
N MET A 45 0.83 -10.60 2.85
CA MET A 45 1.52 -11.74 3.47
C MET A 45 1.25 -11.83 4.99
N LEU A 46 1.22 -10.68 5.68
CA LEU A 46 0.85 -10.62 7.10
C LEU A 46 -0.60 -11.08 7.33
N GLU A 47 -1.51 -10.69 6.45
CA GLU A 47 -2.92 -11.12 6.50
C GLU A 47 -3.09 -12.63 6.22
N GLU A 48 -2.17 -13.22 5.46
CA GLU A 48 -2.08 -14.66 5.19
C GLU A 48 -1.43 -15.46 6.33
N GLY A 49 -0.86 -14.77 7.33
CA GLY A 49 -0.27 -15.37 8.53
C GLY A 49 1.24 -15.61 8.44
N ASP A 50 1.92 -15.04 7.44
CA ASP A 50 3.37 -15.18 7.31
C ASP A 50 4.12 -14.51 8.47
N SER A 51 5.20 -15.16 8.91
CA SER A 51 6.10 -14.59 9.92
C SER A 51 6.96 -13.48 9.32
N TYR A 52 7.40 -12.53 10.15
CA TYR A 52 8.23 -11.41 9.67
C TYR A 52 9.53 -11.89 9.02
N ARG A 53 10.08 -12.98 9.55
CA ARG A 53 11.28 -13.63 8.99
C ARG A 53 10.97 -14.25 7.63
N GLY A 54 9.85 -14.97 7.50
CA GLY A 54 9.43 -15.55 6.23
C GLY A 54 9.21 -14.49 5.15
N ILE A 55 8.57 -13.37 5.49
CA ILE A 55 8.38 -12.23 4.58
C ILE A 55 9.73 -11.68 4.13
N ASN A 56 10.67 -11.45 5.05
CA ASN A 56 12.01 -10.95 4.70
C ASN A 56 12.77 -11.93 3.80
N GLU A 57 12.74 -13.23 4.11
CA GLU A 57 13.42 -14.27 3.31
C GLU A 57 12.83 -14.39 1.90
N ALA A 58 11.51 -14.25 1.75
CA ALA A 58 10.82 -14.37 0.45
C ALA A 58 10.94 -13.12 -0.43
N THR A 59 10.95 -11.93 0.17
CA THR A 59 10.83 -10.65 -0.57
C THR A 59 12.09 -9.79 -0.54
N GLY A 60 13.02 -10.05 0.39
CA GLY A 60 14.15 -9.17 0.68
C GLY A 60 13.79 -7.89 1.44
N ILE A 61 12.50 -7.65 1.73
CA ILE A 61 12.03 -6.44 2.42
C ILE A 61 12.50 -6.48 3.87
N SER A 62 13.12 -5.39 4.34
CA SER A 62 13.72 -5.35 5.68
C SER A 62 12.70 -5.63 6.79
N THR A 63 13.12 -6.32 7.85
CA THR A 63 12.29 -6.58 9.04
C THR A 63 11.78 -5.29 9.68
N THR A 64 12.54 -4.19 9.58
CA THR A 64 12.11 -2.85 10.00
C THR A 64 10.88 -2.37 9.20
N THR A 65 10.89 -2.56 7.88
CA THR A 65 9.73 -2.22 7.03
C THR A 65 8.55 -3.11 7.36
N VAL A 66 8.77 -4.43 7.51
CA VAL A 66 7.72 -5.39 7.86
C VAL A 66 7.05 -5.02 9.18
N GLY A 67 7.85 -4.72 10.21
CA GLY A 67 7.33 -4.29 11.52
C GLY A 67 6.50 -3.01 11.46
N ARG A 68 6.88 -2.03 10.60
CA ARG A 68 6.07 -0.83 10.40
C ARG A 68 4.73 -1.15 9.74
N VAL A 69 4.73 -1.98 8.71
CA VAL A 69 3.47 -2.37 8.04
C VAL A 69 2.57 -3.12 9.01
N ALA A 70 3.11 -4.06 9.79
CA ALA A 70 2.35 -4.80 10.80
C ALA A 70 1.72 -3.90 11.85
N ARG A 71 2.46 -2.90 12.34
CA ARG A 71 1.91 -1.89 13.27
C ARG A 71 0.74 -1.11 12.64
N PHE A 72 0.89 -0.64 11.41
CA PHE A 72 -0.18 0.11 10.72
C PHE A 72 -1.39 -0.76 10.35
N LEU A 73 -1.14 -2.06 10.11
CA LEU A 73 -2.19 -3.03 9.84
C LEU A 73 -2.98 -3.35 11.12
N ASN A 74 -2.32 -3.51 12.27
CA ASN A 74 -2.94 -4.06 13.47
C ASN A 74 -3.28 -3.02 14.55
N ASP A 75 -2.40 -2.04 14.76
CA ASP A 75 -2.39 -1.19 15.96
C ASP A 75 -2.87 0.24 15.69
N GLU A 76 -2.72 0.75 14.46
CA GLU A 76 -3.11 2.12 14.10
C GLU A 76 -4.60 2.23 13.74
N ASN A 77 -5.22 3.35 14.13
CA ASN A 77 -6.67 3.59 13.98
C ASN A 77 -7.10 4.07 12.58
N TYR A 78 -6.22 4.01 11.56
CA TYR A 78 -6.55 4.48 10.20
C TYR A 78 -7.37 3.46 9.39
N GLY A 79 -7.18 2.16 9.65
CA GLY A 79 -7.98 1.08 9.04
C GLY A 79 -7.83 0.88 7.52
N GLY A 80 -6.95 1.62 6.84
CA GLY A 80 -6.84 1.61 5.38
C GLY A 80 -6.45 0.25 4.78
N TYR A 81 -5.48 -0.45 5.37
CA TYR A 81 -5.10 -1.79 4.91
C TYR A 81 -6.26 -2.80 5.08
N LYS A 82 -6.83 -2.88 6.29
CA LYS A 82 -7.97 -3.78 6.58
C LYS A 82 -9.13 -3.56 5.61
N LEU A 83 -9.48 -2.29 5.34
CA LEU A 83 -10.56 -1.94 4.41
C LEU A 83 -10.35 -2.53 3.00
N ILE A 84 -9.13 -2.46 2.46
CA ILE A 84 -8.84 -2.98 1.12
C ILE A 84 -8.67 -4.50 1.16
N LEU A 85 -7.98 -5.05 2.15
CA LEU A 85 -7.82 -6.50 2.32
C LEU A 85 -9.18 -7.21 2.41
N GLU A 86 -10.13 -6.67 3.17
CA GLU A 86 -11.50 -7.18 3.25
C GLU A 86 -12.25 -7.15 1.91
N ARG A 87 -11.98 -6.15 1.05
CA ARG A 87 -12.59 -6.06 -0.29
C ARG A 87 -11.98 -7.06 -1.27
N VAL A 88 -10.68 -7.34 -1.14
CA VAL A 88 -9.97 -8.31 -1.99
C VAL A 88 -10.37 -9.75 -1.67
N LYS A 89 -10.73 -10.04 -0.41
CA LYS A 89 -11.20 -11.36 0.02
C LYS A 89 -12.64 -11.70 -0.41
N LYS A 90 -13.42 -10.70 -0.86
CA LYS A 90 -14.80 -10.87 -1.34
C LYS A 90 -14.81 -11.15 -2.84
#